data_AF-G9A850-F1
#
_entry.id   AF-G9A850-F1
#
_cell.length_a   1.000
_cell.length_b   1.000
_cell.length_c   1.000
_cell.angle_alpha   90.00
_cell.angle_beta   90.00
_cell.angle_gamma   90.00
#
_symmetry.space_group_name_H-M   'P 1'
#
loop_
_entity.id
_entity.type
_entity.pdbx_description
1 polymer ?
#
loop_
_entity_poly.entity_id
_entity_poly.type
_entity_poly.pdbx_seq_one_letter_code
_entity_poly.pdbx_strand_id
1 'polypeptide(L)' 'MPSVTLVDLAADYQWENYELQLNVSNLFDKRYVASCFSASAGCFYGEGRKIVGAVRYRW' A
#
# COMPACT_ATOMS: atom_id res chain seq x y z
N MET A 1 14.11 -14.89 7.42
CA MET A 1 13.65 -13.49 7.31
C MET A 1 12.77 -13.19 8.52
N PRO A 2 12.83 -11.98 9.09
CA PRO A 2 11.93 -11.61 10.19
C PRO A 2 10.48 -11.59 9.69
N SER A 3 9.55 -12.03 10.54
CA SER A 3 8.12 -11.88 10.26
C SER A 3 7.72 -10.41 10.37
N VAL A 4 6.92 -9.95 9.42
CA VAL A 4 6.31 -8.62 9.44
C VAL A 4 4.83 -8.76 9.14
N THR A 5 4.01 -7.99 9.84
CA THR A 5 2.59 -7.86 9.56
C THR A 5 2.34 -6.49 8.95
N LEU A 6 1.89 -6.46 7.71
CA LEU A 6 1.44 -5.24 7.02
C LEU A 6 -0.07 -5.14 7.11
N VAL A 7 -0.57 -3.91 7.12
CA VAL A 7 -2.00 -3.61 7.11
C VAL A 7 -2.24 -2.59 6.03
N ASP A 8 -3.25 -2.85 5.21
CA ASP A 8 -3.69 -1.99 4.12
C ASP A 8 -5.12 -1.51 4.40
N LEU A 9 -5.45 -0.34 3.88
CA LEU A 9 -6.76 0.29 4.02
C LEU A 9 -7.29 0.64 2.63
N ALA A 10 -8.52 0.24 2.36
CA ALA A 10 -9.29 0.65 1.18
C ALA A 10 -10.60 1.27 1.67
N ALA A 11 -10.93 2.46 1.16
CA ALA A 11 -12.14 3.18 1.47
C ALA A 11 -12.74 3.76 0.19
N ASP A 12 -14.02 3.47 -0.02
CA ASP A 12 -14.77 3.90 -1.19
C ASP A 12 -16.01 4.66 -0.72
N TYR A 13 -16.30 5.80 -1.34
CA TYR A 13 -17.45 6.63 -1.00
C TYR A 13 -18.13 7.13 -2.26
N GLN A 14 -19.44 6.88 -2.36
CA GLN A 14 -20.26 7.39 -3.44
C GLN A 14 -21.05 8.60 -2.95
N TRP A 15 -20.92 9.71 -3.65
CA TRP A 15 -21.64 10.94 -3.37
C TRP A 15 -22.26 11.47 -4.65
N GLU A 16 -23.58 11.29 -4.80
CA GLU A 16 -24.33 11.67 -6.00
C GLU A 16 -23.66 11.07 -7.25
N ASN A 17 -23.18 11.93 -8.16
CA ASN A 17 -22.53 11.57 -9.40
C ASN A 17 -21.02 11.35 -9.24
N TYR A 18 -20.49 11.49 -8.02
CA TYR A 18 -19.08 11.31 -7.71
C TYR A 18 -18.80 10.00 -6.99
N GLU A 19 -17.70 9.36 -7.35
CA GLU A 19 -17.15 8.20 -6.66
C GLU A 19 -15.72 8.54 -6.21
N LEU A 20 -15.51 8.55 -4.89
CA LEU A 20 -14.22 8.78 -4.25
C LEU A 20 -13.65 7.44 -3.81
N GLN A 21 -12.38 7.21 -4.09
CA GLN A 21 -11.65 6.04 -3.63
C GLN A 21 -10.34 6.46 -2.99
N LEU A 22 -10.02 5.83 -1.86
CA LEU A 22 -8.77 6.02 -1.13
C LEU A 22 -8.20 4.66 -0.76
N ASN A 23 -6.99 4.40 -1.24
CA ASN A 23 -6.23 3.20 -0.93
C ASN A 23 -4.92 3.59 -0.25
N VAL A 24 -4.62 2.97 0.88
CA VAL A 24 -3.38 3.14 1.63
C VAL A 24 -2.74 1.78 1.83
N SER A 25 -1.60 1.56 1.21
CA SER A 25 -0.77 0.37 1.44
C SER A 25 0.28 0.66 2.51
N ASN A 26 0.58 -0.33 3.35
CA ASN A 26 1.49 -0.19 4.49
C ASN A 26 1.07 1.00 5.40
N LEU A 27 -0.16 0.89 5.93
CA LEU A 27 -0.81 1.90 6.77
C LEU A 27 0.06 2.37 7.94
N PHE A 28 0.88 1.48 8.50
CA PHE A 28 1.77 1.78 9.63
C PHE A 28 3.19 2.18 9.23
N ASP A 29 3.47 2.37 7.94
CA ASP A 29 4.79 2.75 7.39
C ASP A 29 5.95 1.91 7.94
N LYS A 30 5.75 0.58 7.94
CA LYS A 30 6.78 -0.35 8.39
C LYS A 30 7.88 -0.47 7.35
N ARG A 31 9.13 -0.29 7.79
CA ARG A 31 10.30 -0.65 7.00
C ARG A 31 10.58 -2.14 7.16
N TYR A 32 10.51 -2.90 6.08
CA TYR A 32 10.71 -4.35 6.10
C TYR A 32 11.49 -4.83 4.89
N VAL A 33 12.08 -6.01 5.01
CA VAL A 33 12.78 -6.69 3.92
C VAL A 33 11.78 -7.63 3.23
N ALA A 34 11.49 -7.37 1.96
CA ALA A 34 10.55 -8.16 1.18
C ALA A 34 11.19 -9.44 0.62
N SER A 35 12.46 -9.37 0.24
CA SER A 35 13.19 -10.52 -0.32
C SER A 35 14.69 -10.40 -0.08
N CYS A 36 15.38 -11.53 -0.01
CA CYS A 36 16.83 -11.66 0.04
C CYS A 36 17.18 -12.80 -0.91
N PHE A 37 17.99 -12.53 -1.92
CA PHE A 37 18.31 -13.53 -2.94
C PHE A 37 19.42 -14.48 -2.49
N SER A 38 20.49 -13.96 -1.88
CA SER A 38 21.57 -14.76 -1.31
C SER A 38 22.39 -13.93 -0.32
N ALA A 39 23.27 -14.58 0.45
CA ALA A 39 24.21 -13.90 1.33
C ALA A 39 25.13 -12.89 0.61
N SER A 40 25.33 -13.05 -0.70
CA SER A 40 26.17 -12.18 -1.55
C SER A 40 25.39 -11.17 -2.39
N ALA A 41 24.15 -11.47 -2.76
CA ALA A 41 23.28 -10.57 -3.56
C ALA A 41 22.52 -9.54 -2.70
N GLY A 42 22.52 -9.72 -1.37
CA GLY A 42 21.91 -8.79 -0.43
C GLY A 42 20.39 -8.96 -0.28
N CYS A 43 19.82 -8.06 0.51
CA CYS A 43 18.42 -8.01 0.86
C CYS A 43 17.76 -6.74 0.31
N PHE A 44 16.54 -6.89 -0.21
CA PHE A 44 15.74 -5.83 -0.81
C PHE A 44 14.61 -5.42 0.15
N TYR A 45 14.54 -4.12 0.41
CA TYR A 45 13.42 -3.55 1.16
C TYR A 45 12.14 -3.62 0.33
N GLY A 46 11.02 -3.90 1.01
CA GLY A 46 9.69 -3.82 0.41
C GLY A 46 9.22 -2.38 0.19
N GLU A 47 8.10 -2.22 -0.51
CA GLU A 47 7.48 -0.91 -0.71
C GLU A 47 7.14 -0.25 0.65
N GLY A 48 7.46 1.04 0.76
CA GLY A 48 7.04 1.88 1.89
C GLY A 48 5.55 2.21 1.85
N ARG A 49 5.09 3.15 2.68
CA ARG A 49 3.70 3.62 2.61
C ARG A 49 3.38 4.21 1.25
N LYS A 50 2.26 3.78 0.67
CA LYS A 50 1.73 4.31 -0.59
C LYS A 50 0.27 4.72 -0.42
N ILE A 51 -0.07 5.92 -0.85
CA ILE A 51 -1.43 6.47 -0.79
C ILE A 51 -1.88 6.77 -2.21
N VAL A 52 -3.01 6.20 -2.61
CA VAL A 52 -3.63 6.40 -3.92
C VAL A 52 -5.06 6.87 -3.73
N GLY A 53 -5.35 8.07 -4.22
CA GLY A 53 -6.70 8.62 -4.28
C GLY A 53 -7.21 8.64 -5.71
N ALA A 54 -8.49 8.36 -5.91
CA ALA A 54 -9.17 8.52 -7.18
C ALA A 54 -10.53 9.19 -7.00
N VAL A 55 -10.90 10.01 -7.97
CA VAL A 55 -12.22 10.65 -8.06
C VAL A 55 -12.76 10.35 -9.44
N ARG A 56 -13.98 9.82 -9.52
CA ARG A 56 -14.69 9.58 -10.77
C ARG A 56 -16.00 10.34 -10.76
N TYR A 57 -16.35 10.94 -11.90
CA TYR A 57 -17.64 11.57 -12.12
C TYR A 57 -18.43 10.76 -13.15
N ARG A 58 -19.70 10.48 -12.86
CA ARG A 58 -20.62 9.74 -13.73
C ARG A 58 -21.72 10.69 -14.20
N TRP A 59 -21.89 10.81 -15.51
CA TRP A 59 -22.89 11.67 -16.16
C TRP A 59 -24.09 10.86 -16.68
#